data_AF-A0A0N4YNL2-F1
#
_entry.id   AF-A0A0N4YNL2-F1
#
_cell.length_a   1.000
_cell.length_b   1.000
_cell.length_c   1.000
_cell.angle_alpha   90.00
_cell.angle_beta   90.00
_cell.angle_gamma   90.00
#
_symmetry.space_group_name_H-M   'P 1'
#
loop_
_entity.id
_entity.type
_entity.pdbx_description
1 polymer ?
#
loop_
_entity_poly.entity_id
_entity_poly.type
_entity_poly.pdbx_seq_one_letter_code
_entity_poly.pdbx_strand_id
1 'polypeptide(L)'
;MRGSSMQGRHRGVTKLVHECQSEVVSKQERQPQGPSKPDRKCKNNVKTRVATLNVGTLAGRSSELAAALEHRRIDLCALQETRWSGSKSRDIGRGFKVLYFGSPKTTNGVGIAVSERFRDSISEVKRFSDRLMKIMVITRNERLHFFTAYAPQTGCSEQVKEEFWTLLHEKTAEVPQEEMIVVAGDLNGHVGARKDGYKCHGGFGYGARNEDGERILEYACSHDLVITNTTFRKRPSHLISFYSGNASSQIDYMLVRRRDAKLVSDAKVVPYETVATQHRPLICTMKFTPPKQMRVERCRHERIKWWRLKEKEAGVIGGIRMPPIVDVDGTICINHPEQPFIALFAHRKDAVFFATSCSYLRMPANY
;
A
#
# COMPACT_ATOMS: atom_id res chain seq x y z
N MET A 1 -72.06 -35.46 -2.38
CA MET A 1 -72.62 -34.33 -3.16
C MET A 1 -71.71 -33.11 -2.98
N ARG A 2 -71.26 -32.54 -4.10
CA ARG A 2 -70.66 -31.21 -4.41
C ARG A 2 -69.78 -30.43 -3.40
N GLY A 3 -68.58 -30.10 -3.90
CA GLY A 3 -67.76 -28.88 -3.64
C GLY A 3 -66.43 -29.07 -4.43
N SER A 4 -66.05 -28.34 -5.50
CA SER A 4 -65.88 -26.92 -5.85
C SER A 4 -64.54 -26.26 -5.44
N SER A 5 -63.67 -26.08 -6.44
CA SER A 5 -62.68 -24.98 -6.66
C SER A 5 -61.36 -24.96 -5.85
N MET A 6 -60.21 -24.39 -6.27
CA MET A 6 -59.77 -23.60 -7.43
C MET A 6 -58.31 -23.97 -7.77
N GLN A 7 -57.95 -24.04 -9.06
CA GLN A 7 -56.55 -23.91 -9.51
C GLN A 7 -56.51 -22.88 -10.65
N GLY A 8 -55.89 -21.74 -10.40
CA GLY A 8 -55.67 -20.72 -11.42
C GLY A 8 -55.04 -19.45 -10.86
N ARG A 9 -53.80 -19.18 -11.28
CA ARG A 9 -53.12 -17.87 -11.47
C ARG A 9 -51.65 -17.91 -11.04
N HIS A 10 -50.79 -18.49 -11.89
CA HIS A 10 -49.33 -18.24 -11.85
C HIS A 10 -48.68 -18.36 -13.25
N ARG A 11 -49.36 -17.90 -14.32
CA ARG A 11 -48.80 -17.93 -15.69
C ARG A 11 -48.82 -16.57 -16.43
N GLY A 12 -49.14 -15.46 -15.76
CA GLY A 12 -49.28 -14.15 -16.40
C GLY A 12 -48.08 -13.20 -16.28
N VAL A 13 -47.25 -13.30 -15.23
CA VAL A 13 -46.25 -12.25 -14.91
C VAL A 13 -44.88 -12.53 -15.55
N THR A 14 -44.54 -13.79 -15.79
CA THR A 14 -43.23 -14.18 -16.35
C THR A 14 -43.10 -13.92 -17.86
N LYS A 15 -44.21 -13.75 -18.58
CA LYS A 15 -44.20 -13.52 -20.04
C LYS A 15 -43.91 -12.05 -20.41
N LEU A 16 -44.37 -11.09 -19.59
CA LEU A 16 -44.17 -9.65 -19.84
C LEU A 16 -42.73 -9.16 -19.57
N VAL A 17 -41.96 -9.84 -18.73
CA VAL A 17 -40.57 -9.46 -18.43
C VAL A 17 -39.61 -9.90 -19.54
N HIS A 18 -39.93 -11.01 -20.22
CA HIS A 18 -39.07 -11.56 -21.27
C HIS A 18 -39.22 -10.83 -22.61
N GLU A 19 -40.38 -10.26 -22.89
CA GLU A 19 -40.70 -9.56 -24.15
C GLU A 19 -40.15 -8.12 -24.19
N CYS A 20 -40.03 -7.46 -23.03
CA CYS A 20 -39.42 -6.12 -22.91
C CYS A 20 -37.88 -6.12 -22.98
N GLN A 21 -37.20 -7.27 -22.81
CA GLN A 21 -35.75 -7.36 -22.92
C GLN A 21 -35.28 -7.63 -24.37
N SER A 22 -36.12 -8.21 -25.21
CA SER A 22 -35.80 -8.47 -26.62
C SER A 22 -35.90 -7.25 -27.54
N GLU A 23 -36.69 -6.24 -27.18
CA GLU A 23 -36.85 -5.02 -28.01
C GLU A 23 -35.78 -3.94 -27.75
N VAL A 24 -35.01 -4.03 -26.66
CA VAL A 24 -33.91 -3.08 -26.37
C VAL A 24 -32.59 -3.52 -27.02
N VAL A 25 -32.44 -4.81 -27.34
CA VAL A 25 -31.19 -5.37 -27.92
C VAL A 25 -31.11 -5.16 -29.45
N SER A 26 -32.21 -4.82 -30.13
CA SER A 26 -32.25 -4.73 -31.60
C SER A 26 -31.99 -3.34 -32.20
N LYS A 27 -31.62 -2.32 -31.41
CA LYS A 27 -31.36 -0.95 -31.91
C LYS A 27 -29.95 -0.41 -31.65
N GLN A 28 -28.96 -1.28 -31.46
CA GLN A 28 -27.58 -0.87 -31.23
C GLN A 28 -26.58 -1.39 -32.26
N GLU A 29 -26.95 -1.40 -33.54
CA GLU A 29 -25.98 -1.59 -34.62
C GLU A 29 -26.31 -0.69 -35.81
N ARG A 30 -25.44 0.32 -36.02
CA ARG A 30 -24.88 0.80 -37.30
C ARG A 30 -24.39 2.23 -37.15
N GLN A 31 -23.13 2.39 -36.74
CA GLN A 31 -22.31 3.51 -37.18
C GLN A 31 -21.05 2.95 -37.87
N PRO A 32 -20.70 3.38 -39.08
CA PRO A 32 -19.52 2.87 -39.77
C PRO A 32 -18.23 3.40 -39.11
N GLN A 33 -17.40 2.48 -38.62
CA GLN A 33 -16.06 2.79 -38.13
C GLN A 33 -15.13 2.99 -39.35
N GLY A 34 -14.73 4.23 -39.60
CA GLY A 34 -13.60 4.53 -40.49
C GLY A 34 -12.28 4.01 -39.90
N PRO A 35 -11.22 3.83 -40.72
CA PRO A 35 -9.99 3.19 -40.28
C PRO A 35 -9.34 3.98 -39.14
N SER A 36 -9.21 3.34 -37.98
CA SER A 36 -8.52 3.87 -36.83
C SER A 36 -7.04 4.05 -37.16
N LYS A 37 -6.58 5.29 -37.09
CA LYS A 37 -5.14 5.61 -37.17
C LYS A 37 -4.42 4.85 -36.06
N PRO A 38 -3.21 4.31 -36.30
CA PRO A 38 -2.51 3.52 -35.30
C PRO A 38 -2.28 4.39 -34.06
N ASP A 39 -2.74 3.88 -32.92
CA ASP A 39 -2.51 4.46 -31.61
C ASP A 39 -1.01 4.74 -31.44
N ARG A 40 -0.62 6.00 -31.53
CA ARG A 40 0.69 6.43 -31.04
C ARG A 40 0.69 6.13 -29.55
N LYS A 41 1.32 5.03 -29.14
CA LYS A 41 1.63 4.71 -27.74
C LYS A 41 2.43 5.86 -27.14
N CYS A 42 1.74 6.86 -26.61
CA CYS A 42 2.31 7.84 -25.70
C CYS A 42 2.68 7.08 -24.43
N LYS A 43 3.92 6.59 -24.35
CA LYS A 43 4.52 6.10 -23.11
C LYS A 43 4.60 7.29 -22.15
N ASN A 44 3.51 7.58 -21.44
CA ASN A 44 3.53 8.51 -20.32
C ASN A 44 4.36 7.87 -19.21
N ASN A 45 5.68 8.06 -19.28
CA ASN A 45 6.64 7.67 -18.25
C ASN A 45 6.39 8.53 -17.02
N VAL A 46 5.43 8.13 -16.20
CA VAL A 46 5.16 8.76 -14.90
C VAL A 46 6.38 8.53 -14.02
N LYS A 47 6.86 9.59 -13.37
CA LYS A 47 7.98 9.50 -12.44
C LYS A 47 7.51 8.80 -11.17
N THR A 48 8.24 7.77 -10.75
CA THR A 48 8.07 7.10 -9.46
C THR A 48 9.30 7.39 -8.61
N ARG A 49 9.09 7.80 -7.36
CA ARG A 49 10.19 8.06 -6.41
C ARG A 49 10.25 6.96 -5.39
N VAL A 50 11.40 6.31 -5.32
CA VAL A 50 11.71 5.28 -4.35
C VAL A 50 12.77 5.82 -3.41
N ALA A 51 12.68 5.54 -2.12
CA ALA A 51 13.63 6.02 -1.14
C ALA A 51 14.07 4.93 -0.17
N THR A 52 15.19 5.16 0.51
CA THR A 52 15.57 4.43 1.72
C THR A 52 15.91 5.42 2.83
N LEU A 53 15.55 5.08 4.06
CA LEU A 53 15.82 5.88 5.24
C LEU A 53 15.91 4.98 6.48
N ASN A 54 17.10 4.93 7.08
CA ASN A 54 17.24 4.48 8.46
C ASN A 54 16.73 5.60 9.39
N VAL A 55 15.67 5.33 10.14
CA VAL A 55 14.99 6.34 10.97
C VAL A 55 15.52 6.39 12.41
N GLY A 56 16.31 5.41 12.83
CA GLY A 56 16.72 5.18 14.21
C GLY A 56 15.58 4.71 15.13
N THR A 57 14.39 5.30 15.05
CA THR A 57 13.16 4.83 15.70
C THR A 57 11.92 5.47 15.09
N LEU A 58 10.85 4.69 14.87
CA LEU A 58 9.55 5.22 14.46
C LEU A 58 8.60 5.50 15.63
N ALA A 59 9.00 5.18 16.86
CA ALA A 59 8.16 5.47 18.03
C ALA A 59 7.94 6.98 18.16
N GLY A 60 6.68 7.42 18.06
CA GLY A 60 6.29 8.84 18.12
C GLY A 60 6.54 9.66 16.84
N ARG A 61 7.24 9.12 15.83
CA ARG A 61 7.67 9.87 14.62
C ARG A 61 6.93 9.51 13.34
N SER A 62 5.91 8.65 13.40
CA SER A 62 5.20 8.18 12.21
C SER A 62 4.53 9.29 11.40
N SER A 63 4.01 10.33 12.06
CA SER A 63 3.37 11.49 11.40
C SER A 63 4.40 12.37 10.68
N GLU A 64 5.56 12.59 11.30
CA GLU A 64 6.68 13.33 10.70
C GLU A 64 7.22 12.61 9.48
N LEU A 65 7.39 11.28 9.57
CA LEU A 65 7.74 10.45 8.42
C LEU A 65 6.71 10.62 7.29
N ALA A 66 5.41 10.51 7.59
CA ALA A 66 4.36 10.67 6.58
C ALA A 66 4.42 12.05 5.89
N ALA A 67 4.66 13.12 6.65
CA ALA A 67 4.80 14.47 6.13
C ALA A 67 6.04 14.62 5.22
N ALA A 68 7.18 14.05 5.62
CA ALA A 68 8.39 14.05 4.82
C ALA A 68 8.21 13.28 3.50
N LEU A 69 7.60 12.09 3.55
CA LEU A 69 7.33 11.29 2.36
C LEU A 69 6.37 11.99 1.39
N GLU A 70 5.31 12.62 1.90
CA GLU A 70 4.35 13.41 1.12
C GLU A 70 5.04 14.61 0.45
N HIS A 71 5.77 15.42 1.23
CA HIS A 71 6.48 16.60 0.75
C HIS A 71 7.48 16.26 -0.37
N ARG A 72 8.19 15.14 -0.23
CA ARG A 72 9.15 14.66 -1.24
C ARG A 72 8.50 13.85 -2.36
N ARG A 73 7.18 13.62 -2.31
CA ARG A 73 6.42 12.82 -3.27
C ARG A 73 7.02 11.42 -3.44
N ILE A 74 7.39 10.79 -2.33
CA ILE A 74 7.93 9.43 -2.31
C ILE A 74 6.78 8.45 -2.44
N ASP A 75 6.92 7.48 -3.33
CA ASP A 75 5.90 6.46 -3.59
C ASP A 75 6.12 5.19 -2.77
N LEU A 76 7.39 4.78 -2.64
CA LEU A 76 7.87 3.62 -1.89
C LEU A 76 9.10 4.03 -1.08
N CYS A 77 9.15 3.70 0.22
CA CYS A 77 10.31 3.96 1.06
C CYS A 77 10.70 2.71 1.84
N ALA A 78 11.93 2.25 1.69
CA ALA A 78 12.54 1.28 2.59
C ALA A 78 12.89 1.98 3.90
N LEU A 79 12.51 1.37 5.02
CA LEU A 79 12.74 1.88 6.37
C LEU A 79 13.58 0.87 7.14
N GLN A 80 14.59 1.36 7.85
CA GLN A 80 15.45 0.59 8.74
C GLN A 80 15.39 1.19 10.17
N GLU A 81 15.78 0.39 11.15
CA GLU A 81 15.67 0.71 12.60
C GLU A 81 14.28 1.22 12.99
N THR A 82 13.22 0.57 12.53
CA THR A 82 11.86 0.99 12.88
C THR A 82 11.57 0.85 14.38
N ARG A 83 12.22 -0.12 15.04
CA ARG A 83 12.04 -0.49 16.46
C ARG A 83 10.60 -0.82 16.82
N TRP A 84 9.80 -1.21 15.84
CA TRP A 84 8.44 -1.72 16.04
C TRP A 84 8.45 -3.23 16.11
N SER A 85 7.76 -3.81 17.09
CA SER A 85 7.67 -5.25 17.26
C SER A 85 6.52 -5.87 16.46
N GLY A 86 6.76 -7.09 15.99
CA GLY A 86 5.78 -7.93 15.31
C GLY A 86 5.78 -7.79 13.78
N SER A 87 4.83 -8.49 13.17
CA SER A 87 4.63 -8.59 11.73
C SER A 87 3.27 -7.99 11.37
N LYS A 88 3.22 -6.69 11.06
CA LYS A 88 1.95 -5.98 10.87
C LYS A 88 2.01 -4.96 9.73
N SER A 89 0.89 -4.26 9.56
CA SER A 89 0.77 -3.06 8.74
C SER A 89 0.11 -1.95 9.55
N ARG A 90 0.52 -0.70 9.34
CA ARG A 90 -0.02 0.46 10.06
C ARG A 90 -0.20 1.63 9.09
N ASP A 91 -1.36 2.28 9.13
CA ASP A 91 -1.54 3.56 8.45
C ASP A 91 -0.88 4.66 9.29
N ILE A 92 -0.02 5.46 8.66
CA ILE A 92 0.74 6.53 9.31
C ILE A 92 0.20 7.93 8.99
N GLY A 93 -0.91 8.00 8.24
CA GLY A 93 -1.52 9.25 7.78
C GLY A 93 -0.97 9.71 6.43
N ARG A 94 -1.58 10.79 5.90
CA ARG A 94 -1.19 11.44 4.62
C ARG A 94 -1.12 10.48 3.42
N GLY A 95 -1.98 9.46 3.42
CA GLY A 95 -2.05 8.46 2.35
C GLY A 95 -0.98 7.36 2.43
N PHE A 96 -0.16 7.29 3.48
CA PHE A 96 0.90 6.28 3.60
C PHE A 96 0.52 5.12 4.53
N LYS A 97 0.87 3.91 4.10
CA LYS A 97 0.80 2.69 4.92
C LYS A 97 2.19 2.09 5.05
N VAL A 98 2.60 1.74 6.27
CA VAL A 98 3.86 1.06 6.54
C VAL A 98 3.60 -0.42 6.78
N LEU A 99 4.21 -1.27 5.97
CA LEU A 99 4.35 -2.70 6.21
C LEU A 99 5.65 -2.93 6.95
N TYR A 100 5.64 -3.61 8.09
CA TYR A 100 6.86 -3.76 8.87
C TYR A 100 7.02 -5.15 9.47
N PHE A 101 8.25 -5.45 9.85
CA PHE A 101 8.65 -6.60 10.61
C PHE A 101 9.76 -6.23 11.60
N GLY A 102 9.56 -6.55 12.86
CA GLY A 102 10.60 -6.40 13.87
C GLY A 102 10.46 -7.43 14.97
N SER A 103 11.60 -7.75 15.58
CA SER A 103 11.69 -8.71 16.67
C SER A 103 11.04 -8.18 17.95
N PRO A 104 10.65 -9.06 18.89
CA PRO A 104 10.05 -8.64 20.17
C PRO A 104 10.98 -7.78 21.02
N LYS A 105 12.30 -8.03 20.92
CA LYS A 105 13.35 -7.18 21.47
C LYS A 105 13.48 -5.99 20.51
N THR A 106 12.91 -4.83 20.81
CA THR A 106 12.76 -3.67 19.90
C THR A 106 14.07 -2.94 19.57
N THR A 107 15.10 -3.68 19.16
CA THR A 107 16.43 -3.15 18.82
C THR A 107 16.56 -2.87 17.33
N ASN A 108 16.04 -3.78 16.50
CA ASN A 108 16.10 -3.68 15.05
C ASN A 108 14.69 -3.40 14.46
N GLY A 109 14.51 -3.71 13.18
CA GLY A 109 13.22 -3.71 12.52
C GLY A 109 13.30 -3.03 11.17
N VAL A 110 12.64 -3.64 10.20
CA VAL A 110 12.55 -3.14 8.83
C VAL A 110 11.10 -2.86 8.47
N GLY A 111 10.92 -1.92 7.55
CA GLY A 111 9.61 -1.60 7.02
C GLY A 111 9.66 -1.07 5.60
N ILE A 112 8.50 -1.04 4.97
CA ILE A 112 8.27 -0.45 3.67
C ILE A 112 7.06 0.46 3.79
N ALA A 113 7.28 1.77 3.66
CA ALA A 113 6.20 2.74 3.50
C ALA A 113 5.73 2.76 2.05
N VAL A 114 4.43 2.67 1.86
CA VAL A 114 3.78 2.64 0.56
C VAL A 114 2.74 3.74 0.49
N SER A 115 2.86 4.59 -0.53
CA SER A 115 1.88 5.63 -0.86
C SER A 115 0.56 5.02 -1.33
N GLU A 116 -0.52 5.78 -1.23
CA GLU A 116 -1.86 5.40 -1.71
C GLU A 116 -1.84 4.93 -3.18
N ARG A 117 -0.97 5.52 -4.01
CA ARG A 117 -0.82 5.18 -5.44
C ARG A 117 -0.43 3.72 -5.69
N PHE A 118 0.24 3.08 -4.74
CA PHE A 118 0.74 1.71 -4.87
C PHE A 118 0.10 0.73 -3.87
N ARG A 119 -0.69 1.24 -2.92
CA ARG A 119 -1.27 0.48 -1.81
C ARG A 119 -2.08 -0.72 -2.26
N ASP A 120 -2.94 -0.55 -3.27
CA ASP A 120 -3.86 -1.58 -3.77
C ASP A 120 -3.20 -2.52 -4.79
N SER A 121 -1.93 -2.28 -5.11
CA SER A 121 -1.18 -3.04 -6.12
C SER A 121 -0.10 -3.93 -5.52
N ILE A 122 -0.01 -3.96 -4.18
CA ILE A 122 0.80 -4.91 -3.45
C ILE A 122 0.15 -6.28 -3.59
N SER A 123 0.82 -7.20 -4.26
CA SER A 123 0.36 -8.59 -4.43
C SER A 123 0.91 -9.52 -3.34
N GLU A 124 2.09 -9.21 -2.81
CA GLU A 124 2.77 -10.06 -1.85
C GLU A 124 3.62 -9.25 -0.85
N VAL A 125 3.70 -9.72 0.40
CA VAL A 125 4.60 -9.20 1.43
C VAL A 125 5.34 -10.36 2.07
N LYS A 126 6.64 -10.50 1.79
CA LYS A 126 7.50 -11.51 2.44
C LYS A 126 8.37 -10.84 3.49
N ARG A 127 8.35 -11.37 4.71
CA ARG A 127 9.16 -10.89 5.84
C ARG A 127 10.08 -12.03 6.26
N PHE A 128 11.38 -11.86 6.08
CA PHE A 128 12.34 -12.95 6.27
C PHE A 128 13.02 -12.86 7.63
N SER A 129 13.46 -11.66 8.01
CA SER A 129 14.08 -11.36 9.30
C SER A 129 13.82 -9.91 9.71
N ASP A 130 14.18 -9.52 10.92
CA ASP A 130 14.11 -8.12 11.40
C ASP A 130 15.09 -7.17 10.68
N ARG A 131 15.83 -7.70 9.71
CA ARG A 131 16.78 -7.01 8.82
C ARG A 131 16.45 -7.11 7.34
N LEU A 132 15.52 -7.98 6.92
CA LEU A 132 15.20 -8.19 5.51
C LEU A 132 13.71 -8.48 5.30
N MET A 133 13.07 -7.67 4.46
CA MET A 133 11.74 -7.96 3.94
C MET A 133 11.59 -7.43 2.51
N LYS A 134 10.62 -7.96 1.78
CA LYS A 134 10.25 -7.45 0.45
C LYS A 134 8.75 -7.35 0.28
N ILE A 135 8.35 -6.49 -0.66
CA ILE A 135 7.03 -6.53 -1.26
C ILE A 135 7.13 -6.81 -2.75
N MET A 136 6.10 -7.45 -3.28
CA MET A 136 5.87 -7.51 -4.72
C MET A 136 4.75 -6.52 -5.06
N VAL A 137 5.00 -5.68 -6.05
CA VAL A 137 4.05 -4.70 -6.57
C VAL A 137 3.77 -5.03 -8.03
N ILE A 138 2.49 -5.23 -8.37
CA ILE A 138 2.06 -5.44 -9.75
C ILE A 138 1.83 -4.06 -10.37
N THR A 139 2.69 -3.67 -11.30
CA THR A 139 2.49 -2.48 -12.12
C THR A 139 1.73 -2.83 -13.40
N ARG A 140 1.46 -1.86 -14.27
CA ARG A 140 0.72 -2.13 -15.53
C ARG A 140 1.45 -3.07 -16.48
N ASN A 141 2.78 -3.02 -16.47
CA ASN A 141 3.60 -3.65 -17.50
C ASN A 141 4.52 -4.74 -16.94
N GLU A 142 4.75 -4.75 -15.63
CA GLU A 142 5.77 -5.59 -15.00
C GLU A 142 5.52 -5.75 -13.49
N ARG A 143 6.20 -6.72 -12.89
CA ARG A 143 6.26 -6.91 -11.44
C ARG A 143 7.53 -6.28 -10.89
N LEU A 144 7.39 -5.57 -9.78
CA LEU A 144 8.47 -4.95 -9.03
C LEU A 144 8.63 -5.66 -7.69
N HIS A 145 9.80 -6.23 -7.44
CA HIS A 145 10.25 -6.68 -6.12
C HIS A 145 11.01 -5.56 -5.44
N PHE A 146 10.45 -5.02 -4.36
CA PHE A 146 11.08 -3.96 -3.58
C PHE A 146 11.53 -4.52 -2.24
N PHE A 147 12.84 -4.65 -2.06
CA PHE A 147 13.47 -5.12 -0.82
C PHE A 147 13.87 -3.93 0.05
N THR A 148 13.64 -4.05 1.35
CA THR A 148 14.32 -3.28 2.38
C THR A 148 15.32 -4.17 3.09
N ALA A 149 16.56 -3.69 3.22
CA ALA A 149 17.66 -4.43 3.82
C ALA A 149 18.35 -3.57 4.90
N TYR A 150 18.72 -4.19 6.02
CA TYR A 150 19.49 -3.57 7.10
C TYR A 150 20.65 -4.49 7.49
N ALA A 151 21.81 -4.26 6.87
CA ALA A 151 22.97 -5.10 7.11
C ALA A 151 23.46 -4.94 8.56
N PRO A 152 24.07 -5.99 9.15
CA PRO A 152 24.77 -5.86 10.43
C PRO A 152 25.85 -4.78 10.39
N GLN A 153 26.15 -4.18 11.54
CA GLN A 153 27.22 -3.18 11.63
C GLN A 153 28.59 -3.84 11.41
N THR A 154 29.59 -3.06 10.97
CA THR A 154 30.95 -3.55 10.71
C THR A 154 31.58 -4.28 11.91
N GLY A 155 31.23 -3.91 13.14
CA GLY A 155 31.72 -4.57 14.37
C GLY A 155 30.97 -5.85 14.79
N CYS A 156 29.91 -6.25 14.09
CA CYS A 156 29.22 -7.52 14.36
C CYS A 156 30.11 -8.72 13.96
N SER A 157 29.85 -9.89 14.55
CA SER A 157 30.57 -11.11 14.21
C SER A 157 30.35 -11.51 12.75
N GLU A 158 31.36 -12.15 12.16
CA GLU A 158 31.30 -12.59 10.76
C GLU A 158 30.18 -13.59 10.51
N GLN A 159 29.82 -14.42 11.50
CA GLN A 159 28.66 -15.31 11.40
C GLN A 159 27.35 -14.54 11.16
N VAL A 160 27.10 -13.45 11.90
CA VAL A 160 25.87 -12.64 11.74
C VAL A 160 25.85 -11.94 10.39
N LYS A 161 27.01 -11.50 9.89
CA LYS A 161 27.14 -10.91 8.56
C LYS A 161 26.85 -11.94 7.47
N GLU A 162 27.45 -13.13 7.57
CA GLU A 162 27.29 -14.21 6.60
C GLU A 162 25.83 -14.68 6.52
N GLU A 163 25.17 -14.87 7.66
CA GLU A 163 23.75 -15.24 7.71
C GLU A 163 22.86 -14.21 6.98
N PHE A 164 23.15 -12.91 7.15
CA PHE A 164 22.43 -11.85 6.43
C PHE A 164 22.70 -11.86 4.92
N TRP A 165 23.98 -11.96 4.51
CA TRP A 165 24.36 -11.92 3.10
C TRP A 165 23.91 -13.15 2.34
N THR A 166 24.02 -14.34 2.94
CA THR A 166 23.47 -15.59 2.39
C THR A 166 21.96 -15.48 2.19
N LEU A 167 21.22 -15.01 3.19
CA LEU A 167 19.77 -14.80 3.07
C LEU A 167 19.41 -13.80 1.96
N LEU A 168 20.11 -12.65 1.90
CA LEU A 168 19.88 -11.66 0.85
C LEU A 168 20.19 -12.23 -0.53
N HIS A 169 21.28 -12.97 -0.68
CA HIS A 169 21.67 -13.63 -1.92
C HIS A 169 20.59 -14.61 -2.39
N GLU A 170 20.14 -15.52 -1.52
CA GLU A 170 19.11 -16.51 -1.81
C GLU A 170 17.80 -15.83 -2.26
N LYS A 171 17.32 -14.84 -1.49
CA LYS A 171 16.04 -14.18 -1.80
C LYS A 171 16.09 -13.28 -3.03
N THR A 172 17.28 -12.80 -3.40
CA THR A 172 17.51 -12.07 -4.65
C THR A 172 17.52 -13.05 -5.84
N ALA A 173 18.13 -14.22 -5.68
CA ALA A 173 18.17 -15.27 -6.72
C ALA A 173 16.78 -15.82 -7.06
N GLU A 174 15.86 -15.86 -6.09
CA GLU A 174 14.45 -16.25 -6.31
C GLU A 174 13.70 -15.33 -7.31
N VAL A 175 14.19 -14.10 -7.54
CA VAL A 175 13.49 -13.14 -8.40
C VAL A 175 13.82 -13.40 -9.86
N PRO A 176 12.80 -13.64 -10.74
CA PRO A 176 13.03 -13.87 -12.16
C PRO A 176 13.83 -12.74 -12.80
N GLN A 177 14.70 -13.09 -13.75
CA GLN A 177 15.52 -12.10 -14.46
C GLN A 177 14.67 -11.14 -15.30
N GLU A 178 13.46 -11.56 -15.67
CA GLU A 178 12.44 -10.83 -16.42
C GLU A 178 11.71 -9.78 -15.56
N GLU A 179 11.79 -9.87 -14.23
CA GLU A 179 11.08 -8.99 -13.29
C GLU A 179 12.01 -7.91 -12.69
N MET A 180 11.43 -6.75 -12.39
CA MET A 180 12.18 -5.63 -11.84
C MET A 180 12.49 -5.90 -10.36
N ILE A 181 13.73 -5.63 -9.97
CA ILE A 181 14.15 -5.69 -8.58
C ILE A 181 14.80 -4.37 -8.18
N VAL A 182 14.45 -3.92 -6.98
CA VAL A 182 15.06 -2.79 -6.30
C VAL A 182 15.39 -3.23 -4.88
N VAL A 183 16.67 -3.18 -4.52
CA VAL A 183 17.14 -3.42 -3.16
C VAL A 183 17.59 -2.10 -2.57
N ALA A 184 16.95 -1.70 -1.48
CA ALA A 184 17.16 -0.41 -0.83
C ALA A 184 17.44 -0.64 0.64
N GLY A 185 18.43 0.04 1.19
CA GLY A 185 18.78 -0.19 2.57
C GLY A 185 20.02 0.50 3.06
N ASP A 186 20.18 0.45 4.37
CA ASP A 186 21.43 0.73 5.05
C ASP A 186 22.23 -0.59 5.07
N LEU A 187 23.29 -0.62 4.27
CA LEU A 187 24.12 -1.81 4.10
C LEU A 187 25.40 -1.75 4.94
N ASN A 188 25.59 -0.71 5.76
CA ASN A 188 26.72 -0.55 6.70
C ASN A 188 28.13 -0.71 6.10
N GLY A 189 28.28 -0.71 4.77
CA GLY A 189 29.55 -0.85 4.07
C GLY A 189 29.88 0.38 3.20
N HIS A 190 31.16 0.58 2.93
CA HIS A 190 31.68 1.68 2.14
C HIS A 190 32.18 1.16 0.79
N VAL A 191 31.43 1.37 -0.29
CA VAL A 191 31.82 0.89 -1.63
C VAL A 191 33.00 1.67 -2.24
N GLY A 192 33.31 2.84 -1.66
CA GLY A 192 34.42 3.70 -2.04
C GLY A 192 34.08 4.69 -3.17
N ALA A 193 34.98 5.66 -3.39
CA ALA A 193 34.77 6.70 -4.40
C ALA A 193 34.85 6.19 -5.85
N ARG A 194 35.70 5.19 -6.10
CA ARG A 194 36.07 4.71 -7.43
C ARG A 194 35.48 3.32 -7.71
N LYS A 195 35.42 3.00 -9.00
CA LYS A 195 34.87 1.74 -9.51
C LYS A 195 35.77 0.52 -9.27
N ASP A 196 37.08 0.71 -9.42
CA ASP A 196 38.14 -0.31 -9.25
C ASP A 196 37.78 -1.69 -9.82
N GLY A 197 37.28 -1.72 -11.06
CA GLY A 197 36.94 -2.97 -11.78
C GLY A 197 35.48 -3.43 -11.64
N TYR A 198 34.75 -3.00 -10.61
CA TYR A 198 33.38 -3.48 -10.36
C TYR A 198 32.34 -2.88 -11.31
N LYS A 199 31.74 -3.69 -12.19
CA LYS A 199 30.74 -3.24 -13.18
C LYS A 199 29.44 -2.69 -12.55
N CYS A 200 29.15 -3.03 -11.30
CA CYS A 200 28.00 -2.53 -10.54
C CYS A 200 28.17 -1.10 -10.02
N HIS A 201 29.41 -0.63 -9.91
CA HIS A 201 29.73 0.69 -9.38
C HIS A 201 29.84 1.73 -10.51
N GLY A 202 29.18 2.88 -10.33
CA GLY A 202 29.07 3.91 -11.34
C GLY A 202 30.23 4.91 -11.39
N GLY A 203 31.16 4.85 -10.43
CA GLY A 203 32.39 5.64 -10.40
C GLY A 203 32.29 6.98 -9.66
N PHE A 204 31.13 7.29 -9.07
CA PHE A 204 30.88 8.51 -8.29
C PHE A 204 30.40 8.18 -6.87
N GLY A 205 31.12 7.29 -6.18
CA GLY A 205 30.85 6.98 -4.77
C GLY A 205 31.51 7.97 -3.81
N TYR A 206 31.57 7.63 -2.53
CA TYR A 206 32.18 8.48 -1.49
C TYR A 206 33.07 7.67 -0.53
N GLY A 207 34.16 8.29 -0.08
CA GLY A 207 35.05 7.72 0.94
C GLY A 207 35.99 6.63 0.42
N ALA A 208 36.74 6.05 1.35
CA ALA A 208 37.58 4.88 1.11
C ALA A 208 36.71 3.60 1.17
N ARG A 209 37.08 2.60 0.36
CA ARG A 209 36.40 1.30 0.40
C ARG A 209 36.79 0.53 1.66
N ASN A 210 35.84 -0.22 2.24
CA ASN A 210 36.11 -1.19 3.30
C ASN A 210 35.63 -2.60 2.89
N GLU A 211 35.94 -3.60 3.73
CA GLU A 211 35.59 -5.01 3.48
C GLU A 211 34.08 -5.22 3.31
N ASP A 212 33.24 -4.62 4.17
CA ASP A 212 31.78 -4.70 4.01
C ASP A 212 31.30 -4.04 2.69
N GLY A 213 32.02 -3.03 2.22
CA GLY A 213 31.83 -2.40 0.92
C GLY A 213 32.16 -3.32 -0.26
N GLU A 214 33.21 -4.14 -0.13
CA GLU A 214 33.54 -5.17 -1.13
C GLU A 214 32.45 -6.22 -1.21
N ARG A 215 31.89 -6.66 -0.08
CA ARG A 215 30.74 -7.58 -0.04
C ARG A 215 29.52 -7.01 -0.77
N ILE A 216 29.21 -5.73 -0.58
CA ILE A 216 28.13 -5.05 -1.34
C ILE A 216 28.42 -5.11 -2.85
N LEU A 217 29.66 -4.86 -3.25
CA LEU A 217 30.06 -4.84 -4.67
C LEU A 217 30.00 -6.23 -5.30
N GLU A 218 30.46 -7.25 -4.59
CA GLU A 218 30.40 -8.66 -4.99
C GLU A 218 28.95 -9.16 -5.11
N TYR A 219 28.12 -8.88 -4.10
CA TYR A 219 26.68 -9.15 -4.15
C TYR A 219 26.04 -8.46 -5.36
N ALA A 220 26.30 -7.16 -5.55
CA ALA A 220 25.71 -6.42 -6.67
C ALA A 220 26.20 -6.94 -8.04
N CYS A 221 27.46 -7.35 -8.15
CA CYS A 221 27.99 -7.94 -9.37
C CYS A 221 27.38 -9.32 -9.68
N SER A 222 27.26 -10.19 -8.68
CA SER A 222 26.71 -11.54 -8.85
C SER A 222 25.25 -11.55 -9.32
N HIS A 223 24.46 -10.56 -8.90
CA HIS A 223 23.03 -10.43 -9.26
C HIS A 223 22.75 -9.47 -10.43
N ASP A 224 23.77 -9.05 -11.16
CA ASP A 224 23.65 -8.08 -12.27
C ASP A 224 22.96 -6.78 -11.83
N LEU A 225 23.24 -6.31 -10.61
CA LEU A 225 22.71 -5.08 -10.03
C LEU A 225 23.67 -3.90 -10.26
N VAL A 226 23.10 -2.70 -10.26
CA VAL A 226 23.81 -1.41 -10.37
C VAL A 226 23.51 -0.59 -9.14
N ILE A 227 24.55 -0.08 -8.49
CA ILE A 227 24.45 0.79 -7.31
C ILE A 227 24.15 2.22 -7.78
N THR A 228 22.86 2.56 -7.83
CA THR A 228 22.37 3.76 -8.53
C THR A 228 22.87 5.06 -7.94
N ASN A 229 23.11 5.14 -6.63
CA ASN A 229 23.65 6.35 -6.00
C ASN A 229 25.16 6.59 -6.26
N THR A 230 25.82 5.68 -6.98
CA THR A 230 27.22 5.84 -7.43
C THR A 230 27.34 6.16 -8.92
N THR A 231 26.23 6.21 -9.68
CA THR A 231 26.24 6.43 -11.15
C THR A 231 26.13 7.90 -11.54
N PHE A 232 25.67 8.76 -10.65
CA PHE A 232 25.48 10.18 -10.93
C PHE A 232 26.54 11.00 -10.22
N ARG A 233 27.21 11.89 -10.95
CA ARG A 233 28.13 12.87 -10.34
C ARG A 233 27.33 13.82 -9.45
N LYS A 234 27.65 13.84 -8.15
CA LYS A 234 27.01 14.69 -7.15
C LYS A 234 28.04 15.42 -6.28
N ARG A 235 27.60 16.51 -5.65
CA ARG A 235 28.34 17.13 -4.55
C ARG A 235 28.34 16.21 -3.32
N PRO A 236 29.37 16.24 -2.46
CA PRO A 236 29.46 15.36 -1.28
C PRO A 236 28.22 15.36 -0.38
N SER A 237 27.57 16.51 -0.19
CA SER A 237 26.34 16.62 0.62
C SER A 237 25.14 15.85 0.07
N HIS A 238 25.19 15.40 -1.18
CA HIS A 238 24.19 14.53 -1.82
C HIS A 238 24.67 13.09 -2.02
N LEU A 239 25.87 12.73 -1.55
CA LEU A 239 26.41 11.38 -1.53
C LEU A 239 26.44 10.79 -0.11
N ILE A 240 26.76 11.62 0.87
CA ILE A 240 26.88 11.25 2.29
C ILE A 240 25.49 11.01 2.87
N SER A 241 25.25 9.77 3.32
CA SER A 241 23.98 9.34 3.89
C SER A 241 23.96 9.34 5.42
N PHE A 242 25.13 9.28 6.07
CA PHE A 242 25.25 9.19 7.52
C PHE A 242 26.29 10.17 8.09
N TYR A 243 25.97 10.74 9.26
CA TYR A 243 26.86 11.60 10.05
C TYR A 243 26.96 11.10 11.49
N SER A 244 28.20 10.97 11.99
CA SER A 244 28.49 10.68 13.39
C SER A 244 29.60 11.59 13.89
N GLY A 245 29.23 12.60 14.68
CA GLY A 245 30.16 13.66 15.07
C GLY A 245 30.79 14.32 13.84
N ASN A 246 32.12 14.23 13.74
CA ASN A 246 32.89 14.77 12.61
C ASN A 246 33.05 13.79 11.44
N ALA A 247 32.61 12.53 11.59
CA ALA A 247 32.68 11.52 10.56
C ALA A 247 31.47 11.58 9.62
N SER A 248 31.71 11.36 8.33
CA SER A 248 30.70 11.32 7.28
C SER A 248 30.88 10.08 6.42
N SER A 249 29.78 9.37 6.15
CA SER A 249 29.80 8.08 5.48
C SER A 249 28.70 7.96 4.43
N GLN A 250 28.95 7.13 3.42
CA GLN A 250 27.94 6.64 2.48
C GLN A 250 27.73 5.16 2.79
N ILE A 251 26.57 4.83 3.38
CA ILE A 251 26.22 3.47 3.83
C ILE A 251 24.81 3.04 3.40
N ASP A 252 23.98 4.02 3.00
CA ASP A 252 22.68 3.77 2.42
C ASP A 252 22.79 3.65 0.90
N TYR A 253 22.25 2.57 0.33
CA TYR A 253 22.34 2.27 -1.09
C TYR A 253 20.99 1.92 -1.71
N MET A 254 20.92 2.13 -3.01
CA MET A 254 19.79 1.77 -3.85
C MET A 254 20.32 0.99 -5.07
N LEU A 255 20.04 -0.30 -5.11
CA LEU A 255 20.50 -1.22 -6.13
C LEU A 255 19.33 -1.56 -7.05
N VAL A 256 19.58 -1.52 -8.36
CA VAL A 256 18.57 -1.82 -9.39
C VAL A 256 19.19 -2.77 -10.41
N ARG A 257 18.39 -3.68 -10.96
CA ARG A 257 18.86 -4.58 -12.03
C ARG A 257 19.44 -3.78 -13.21
N ARG A 258 20.56 -4.22 -13.76
CA ARG A 258 21.30 -3.50 -14.80
C ARG A 258 20.46 -3.19 -16.03
N ARG A 259 19.62 -4.14 -16.47
CA ARG A 259 18.68 -3.93 -17.59
C ARG A 259 17.69 -2.77 -17.35
N ASP A 260 17.35 -2.51 -16.09
CA ASP A 260 16.37 -1.52 -15.63
C ASP A 260 17.04 -0.22 -15.16
N ALA A 261 18.38 -0.20 -15.08
CA ALA A 261 19.16 0.99 -14.70
C ALA A 261 18.88 2.20 -15.62
N LYS A 262 18.53 1.97 -16.89
CA LYS A 262 18.10 3.01 -17.85
C LYS A 262 16.82 3.74 -17.44
N LEU A 263 16.00 3.15 -16.56
CA LEU A 263 14.79 3.78 -16.02
C LEU A 263 15.12 4.76 -14.89
N VAL A 264 16.30 4.62 -14.27
CA VAL A 264 16.77 5.50 -13.20
C VAL A 264 17.25 6.82 -13.82
N SER A 265 16.64 7.91 -13.37
CA SER A 265 16.94 9.25 -13.89
C SER A 265 17.76 10.12 -12.95
N ASP A 266 17.68 9.85 -11.65
CA ASP A 266 18.44 10.55 -10.61
C ASP A 266 18.49 9.69 -9.35
N ALA A 267 19.62 9.68 -8.65
CA ALA A 267 19.75 9.15 -7.30
C ALA A 267 20.58 10.13 -6.47
N LYS A 268 20.07 10.54 -5.31
CA LYS A 268 20.75 11.49 -4.42
C LYS A 268 20.28 11.38 -2.98
N VAL A 269 21.20 11.64 -2.07
CA VAL A 269 20.87 11.89 -0.67
C VAL A 269 20.31 13.30 -0.53
N VAL A 270 19.22 13.43 0.22
CA VAL A 270 18.60 14.73 0.52
C VAL A 270 18.99 15.18 1.93
N PRO A 271 19.71 16.31 2.07
CA PRO A 271 20.07 16.84 3.37
C PRO A 271 18.88 17.53 4.06
N TYR A 272 18.99 17.70 5.37
CA TYR A 272 18.08 18.49 6.22
C TYR A 272 16.65 17.95 6.35
N GLU A 273 16.49 16.63 6.42
CA GLU A 273 15.21 16.02 6.78
C GLU A 273 15.15 15.79 8.29
N THR A 274 14.07 16.18 8.96
CA THR A 274 14.00 16.18 10.42
C THR A 274 13.66 14.81 11.03
N VAL A 275 13.20 13.87 10.20
CA VAL A 275 12.72 12.56 10.65
C VAL A 275 13.83 11.71 11.29
N ALA A 276 15.06 11.84 10.78
CA ALA A 276 16.24 11.13 11.24
C ALA A 276 17.35 12.13 11.56
N THR A 277 18.06 11.92 12.67
CA THR A 277 19.09 12.84 13.16
C THR A 277 20.43 12.63 12.49
N GLN A 278 20.81 11.37 12.27
CA GLN A 278 22.13 10.98 11.72
C GLN A 278 22.06 10.55 10.26
N HIS A 279 21.02 9.80 9.90
CA HIS A 279 20.81 9.34 8.54
C HIS A 279 20.02 10.34 7.71
N ARG A 280 20.27 10.34 6.41
CA ARG A 280 19.62 11.19 5.43
C ARG A 280 18.96 10.33 4.36
N PRO A 281 17.74 10.66 3.91
CA PRO A 281 17.04 9.83 2.95
C PRO A 281 17.76 9.85 1.60
N LEU A 282 18.05 8.66 1.07
CA LEU A 282 18.48 8.46 -0.31
C LEU A 282 17.24 8.30 -1.19
N ILE A 283 17.06 9.22 -2.14
CA ILE A 283 15.93 9.20 -3.08
C ILE A 283 16.43 8.84 -4.48
N CYS A 284 15.78 7.84 -5.07
CA CYS A 284 15.95 7.39 -6.44
C CYS A 284 14.68 7.70 -7.27
N THR A 285 14.83 8.42 -8.38
CA THR A 285 13.72 8.72 -9.30
C THR A 285 13.78 7.79 -10.49
N MET A 286 12.78 6.93 -10.61
CA MET A 286 12.64 5.93 -11.66
C MET A 286 11.47 6.26 -12.59
N LYS A 287 11.58 5.85 -13.86
CA LYS A 287 10.56 6.06 -14.89
C LYS A 287 9.90 4.73 -15.22
N PHE A 288 8.88 4.34 -14.47
CA PHE A 288 8.04 3.19 -14.79
C PHE A 288 6.57 3.51 -14.53
N THR A 289 5.69 2.83 -15.26
CA THR A 289 4.27 3.15 -15.22
C THR A 289 3.67 2.62 -13.92
N PRO A 290 3.08 3.46 -13.07
CA PRO A 290 2.40 2.97 -11.88
C PRO A 290 1.22 2.08 -12.26
N PRO A 291 0.73 1.29 -11.29
CA PRO A 291 -0.53 0.58 -11.43
C PRO A 291 -1.66 1.49 -11.94
N LYS A 292 -2.67 0.92 -12.61
CA LYS A 292 -3.90 1.66 -12.85
C LYS A 292 -4.51 1.94 -11.47
N GLN A 293 -4.55 3.21 -11.05
CA GLN A 293 -5.49 3.59 -10.02
C GLN A 293 -6.86 3.21 -10.55
N MET A 294 -7.46 2.16 -10.00
CA MET A 294 -8.91 2.10 -9.99
C MET A 294 -9.30 3.33 -9.17
N ARG A 295 -9.66 4.41 -9.88
CA ARG A 295 -10.67 5.28 -9.31
C ARG A 295 -11.81 4.32 -9.02
N VAL A 296 -11.97 3.95 -7.75
CA VAL A 296 -13.32 3.77 -7.26
C VAL A 296 -13.95 5.08 -7.71
N GLU A 297 -14.75 5.03 -8.78
CA GLU A 297 -15.85 5.97 -8.84
C GLU A 297 -16.42 5.83 -7.45
N ARG A 298 -16.16 6.80 -6.56
CA ARG A 298 -17.12 7.08 -5.51
C ARG A 298 -18.38 7.03 -6.31
N CYS A 299 -19.23 6.00 -6.10
CA CYS A 299 -20.58 6.05 -6.60
C CYS A 299 -20.95 7.48 -6.29
N ARG A 300 -21.11 8.31 -7.33
CA ARG A 300 -21.74 9.61 -7.13
C ARG A 300 -22.95 9.14 -6.35
N HIS A 301 -23.02 9.49 -5.06
CA HIS A 301 -24.19 9.16 -4.30
C HIS A 301 -25.26 9.77 -5.19
N GLU A 302 -26.02 8.94 -5.89
CA GLU A 302 -27.18 9.44 -6.59
C GLU A 302 -27.88 10.13 -5.44
N ARG A 303 -27.93 11.47 -5.50
CA ARG A 303 -28.61 12.23 -4.47
C ARG A 303 -30.04 11.78 -4.64
N ILE A 304 -30.42 10.78 -3.84
CA ILE A 304 -31.79 10.33 -3.75
C ILE A 304 -32.53 11.61 -3.38
N LYS A 305 -33.30 12.11 -4.34
CA LYS A 305 -34.13 13.29 -4.13
C LYS A 305 -35.24 12.82 -3.22
N TRP A 306 -35.02 12.86 -1.91
CA TRP A 306 -35.96 12.39 -0.89
C TRP A 306 -37.36 12.97 -1.07
N TRP A 307 -37.46 14.20 -1.59
CA TRP A 307 -38.73 14.84 -1.93
C TRP A 307 -39.51 14.17 -3.07
N ARG A 308 -38.89 13.31 -3.91
CA ARG A 308 -39.58 12.49 -4.92
C ARG A 308 -40.12 11.17 -4.39
N LEU A 309 -39.76 10.75 -3.16
CA LEU A 309 -40.28 9.53 -2.54
C LEU A 309 -41.60 9.75 -1.80
N LYS A 310 -41.93 11.00 -1.45
CA LYS A 310 -43.21 11.35 -0.81
C LYS A 310 -44.44 11.14 -1.68
N GLU A 311 -44.28 11.10 -3.01
CA GLU A 311 -45.40 10.87 -3.94
C GLU A 311 -45.82 9.39 -4.02
N LYS A 312 -45.08 8.45 -3.39
CA LYS A 312 -45.38 7.00 -3.43
C LYS A 312 -45.41 6.33 -2.06
N GLU A 313 -45.56 7.08 -0.97
CA GLU A 313 -45.71 6.50 0.39
C GLU A 313 -46.94 5.60 0.52
N ALA A 314 -48.05 5.95 -0.14
CA ALA A 314 -49.31 5.19 -0.03
C ALA A 314 -49.27 3.78 -0.65
N GLY A 315 -48.35 3.51 -1.58
CA GLY A 315 -48.29 2.24 -2.31
C GLY A 315 -47.38 1.17 -1.71
N VAL A 316 -46.41 1.57 -0.86
CA VAL A 316 -45.38 0.66 -0.35
C VAL A 316 -45.68 0.18 1.08
N ILE A 317 -46.40 0.97 1.88
CA ILE A 317 -46.69 0.64 3.28
C ILE A 317 -47.82 -0.41 3.41
N GLY A 318 -48.67 -0.58 2.39
CA GLY A 318 -49.82 -1.50 2.44
C GLY A 318 -49.49 -3.00 2.39
N GLY A 319 -48.22 -3.38 2.19
CA GLY A 319 -47.82 -4.79 1.98
C GLY A 319 -47.01 -5.43 3.11
N ILE A 320 -46.60 -4.69 4.14
CA ILE A 320 -45.70 -5.22 5.18
C ILE A 320 -46.52 -5.59 6.41
N ARG A 321 -46.91 -6.87 6.52
CA ARG A 321 -47.35 -7.45 7.81
C ARG A 321 -46.11 -7.85 8.60
N MET A 322 -45.79 -7.08 9.63
CA MET A 322 -44.84 -7.52 10.66
C MET A 322 -45.50 -8.61 11.51
N PRO A 323 -44.84 -9.75 11.79
CA PRO A 323 -45.35 -10.70 12.78
C PRO A 323 -45.30 -10.08 14.18
N PRO A 324 -46.24 -10.41 15.07
CA PRO A 324 -46.23 -9.92 16.45
C PRO A 324 -45.02 -10.49 17.20
N ILE A 325 -44.36 -9.62 17.96
CA ILE A 325 -43.28 -9.99 18.88
C ILE A 325 -43.96 -10.56 20.13
N VAL A 326 -43.65 -11.81 20.48
CA VAL A 326 -44.05 -12.45 21.75
C VAL A 326 -42.82 -12.52 22.66
N ASP A 327 -42.92 -11.93 23.84
CA ASP A 327 -41.91 -12.11 24.91
C ASP A 327 -42.10 -13.45 25.61
N VAL A 328 -41.04 -13.90 26.30
CA VAL A 328 -40.85 -15.27 26.82
C VAL A 328 -41.86 -15.70 27.90
N ASP A 329 -42.68 -14.78 28.41
CA ASP A 329 -43.74 -15.07 29.39
C ASP A 329 -45.18 -14.90 28.82
N GLY A 330 -45.34 -14.95 27.50
CA GLY A 330 -46.66 -15.18 26.87
C GLY A 330 -47.68 -14.04 26.98
N THR A 331 -47.26 -12.81 27.23
CA THR A 331 -48.14 -11.63 27.21
C THR A 331 -47.90 -10.79 25.96
N ILE A 332 -48.96 -10.47 25.20
CA ILE A 332 -48.87 -9.68 23.96
C ILE A 332 -48.70 -8.19 24.32
N CYS A 333 -47.53 -7.63 24.03
CA CYS A 333 -47.27 -6.19 24.14
C CYS A 333 -47.95 -5.46 22.96
N ILE A 334 -49.04 -4.73 23.24
CA ILE A 334 -49.65 -3.83 22.26
C ILE A 334 -48.85 -2.53 22.27
N ASN A 335 -48.10 -2.26 21.20
CA ASN A 335 -47.36 -1.00 21.06
C ASN A 335 -48.32 0.19 21.00
N HIS A 336 -48.19 1.12 21.95
CA HIS A 336 -48.85 2.43 21.90
C HIS A 336 -48.19 3.31 20.82
N PRO A 337 -48.95 4.03 19.97
CA PRO A 337 -48.47 4.57 18.71
C PRO A 337 -47.61 5.86 18.78
N GLU A 338 -47.17 6.32 19.96
CA GLU A 338 -46.58 7.67 20.11
C GLU A 338 -45.15 7.73 20.66
N GLN A 339 -44.23 6.86 20.18
CA GLN A 339 -42.79 7.16 20.31
C GLN A 339 -42.05 6.98 18.96
N PRO A 340 -41.32 8.01 18.48
CA PRO A 340 -40.53 7.89 17.26
C PRO A 340 -39.25 7.10 17.50
N PHE A 341 -39.06 6.01 16.76
CA PHE A 341 -37.80 5.29 16.69
C PHE A 341 -36.74 6.13 15.97
N ILE A 342 -35.61 6.42 16.63
CA ILE A 342 -34.41 6.96 15.98
C ILE A 342 -33.48 5.79 15.65
N ALA A 343 -33.41 5.41 14.37
CA ALA A 343 -32.46 4.41 13.89
C ALA A 343 -31.13 5.08 13.49
N LEU A 344 -30.08 4.87 14.28
CA LEU A 344 -28.69 5.20 13.90
C LEU A 344 -28.08 4.02 13.13
N PHE A 345 -27.85 4.19 11.82
CA PHE A 345 -27.18 3.19 11.00
C PHE A 345 -25.65 3.31 11.11
N ALA A 346 -25.00 2.32 11.75
CA ALA A 346 -23.56 2.14 11.67
C ALA A 346 -23.21 1.09 10.60
N HIS A 347 -22.45 1.50 9.59
CA HIS A 347 -22.08 0.65 8.46
C HIS A 347 -20.90 -0.27 8.84
N ARG A 348 -21.19 -1.54 9.15
CA ARG A 348 -20.23 -2.64 8.95
C ARG A 348 -20.92 -3.72 8.12
N LYS A 349 -20.18 -4.21 7.12
CA LYS A 349 -20.64 -5.25 6.20
C LYS A 349 -21.09 -6.45 7.03
N ASP A 350 -22.33 -6.86 6.79
CA ASP A 350 -22.91 -8.17 7.12
C ASP A 350 -23.64 -8.35 8.47
N ALA A 351 -24.06 -7.28 9.18
CA ALA A 351 -25.12 -7.41 10.21
C ALA A 351 -25.84 -6.07 10.50
N VAL A 352 -27.17 -6.09 10.62
CA VAL A 352 -27.98 -4.98 11.15
C VAL A 352 -28.20 -5.23 12.64
N PHE A 353 -27.64 -4.38 13.50
CA PHE A 353 -27.94 -4.39 14.93
C PHE A 353 -28.97 -3.31 15.23
N PHE A 354 -30.07 -3.68 15.89
CA PHE A 354 -30.99 -2.73 16.49
C PHE A 354 -30.54 -2.48 17.93
N ALA A 355 -30.11 -1.26 18.23
CA ALA A 355 -29.90 -0.82 19.61
C ALA A 355 -31.09 0.05 20.01
N THR A 356 -31.89 -0.40 20.98
CA THR A 356 -32.84 0.45 21.69
C THR A 356 -32.10 1.17 22.80
N SER A 357 -32.00 2.49 22.73
CA SER A 357 -31.55 3.28 23.87
C SER A 357 -32.67 3.30 24.92
N CYS A 358 -32.65 2.36 25.87
CA CYS A 358 -33.48 2.44 27.05
C CYS A 358 -32.93 3.57 27.94
N SER A 359 -33.51 4.75 27.81
CA SER A 359 -33.21 5.88 28.68
C SER A 359 -33.92 5.61 30.01
N TYR A 360 -33.21 5.12 31.03
CA TYR A 360 -33.73 5.13 32.39
C TYR A 360 -33.79 6.59 32.89
N LEU A 361 -34.93 7.24 32.63
CA LEU A 361 -35.32 8.47 33.33
C LEU A 361 -35.91 8.05 34.69
N ARG A 362 -35.04 8.04 35.71
CA ARG A 362 -35.44 7.94 37.11
C ARG A 362 -36.03 9.29 37.52
N MET A 363 -37.35 9.40 37.56
CA MET A 363 -38.05 10.50 38.22
C MET A 363 -38.40 10.10 39.67
N PRO A 364 -38.23 10.99 40.67
CA PRO A 364 -38.61 10.72 42.04
C PRO A 364 -40.08 11.07 42.28
N ALA A 365 -40.79 10.22 43.03
CA ALA A 365 -41.98 10.58 43.81
C ALA A 365 -41.75 9.91 45.18
N ASN A 366 -41.40 10.62 46.24
CA ASN A 366 -42.24 11.47 47.10
C ASN A 366 -43.57 10.80 47.51
N TYR A 367 -43.57 10.46 48.81
CA TYR A 367 -44.54 9.86 49.72
C TYR A 367 -44.83 8.36 49.59
#